data_AF-A0A8H7LBZ3-F1
#
_entry.id   AF-A0A8H7LBZ3-F1
#
_cell.length_a   1.000
_cell.length_b   1.000
_cell.length_c   1.000
_cell.angle_alpha   90.00
_cell.angle_beta   90.00
_cell.angle_gamma   90.00
#
_symmetry.space_group_name_H-M   'P 1'
#
loop_
_entity.id
_entity.type
_entity.pdbx_description
1 polymer ?
#
loop_
_entity_poly.entity_id
_entity_poly.type
_entity_poly.pdbx_seq_one_letter_code
_entity_poly.pdbx_strand_id
1 'polypeptide(L)'
;MAELLGTVVVVPGPNRGSGVLKYVGNIRGKPGTFGGIELQGPVAAARGKNSGDVDGVRYFEVLQPMAGLFLPWDRLRAANPSLPAAERLRTRSLSLKRDSVSTPTPSRRSSPSPRVFNGHTGPAQPTRPFSRSNSVHREMRRSDSYSKTSFGGRLQPENDSSAELAELRSQLDLKTREFDRKEAILLDLQATVDQLHPVLEEYERNLEEKERKLKKQKAEYDRAREEWRLSLDLMLSSQQEAENLYEMQISDLKEEIRGLVARSSQFGHHSE
;
A
#
# COMPACT_ATOMS: atom_id res chain seq x y z
N MET A 1 12.16 -3.65 -24.84
CA MET A 1 12.26 -2.76 -23.66
C MET A 1 10.93 -2.07 -23.33
N ALA A 2 10.11 -1.67 -24.32
CA ALA A 2 8.83 -1.00 -24.09
C ALA A 2 7.71 -1.87 -23.49
N GLU A 3 7.84 -3.20 -23.54
CA GLU A 3 6.76 -4.13 -23.12
C GLU A 3 6.64 -4.30 -21.59
N LEU A 4 7.60 -3.79 -20.82
CA LEU A 4 7.61 -3.89 -19.35
C LEU A 4 7.08 -2.63 -18.66
N LEU A 5 7.11 -1.49 -19.35
CA LEU A 5 6.69 -0.22 -18.78
C LEU A 5 5.16 -0.19 -18.71
N GLY A 6 4.62 0.39 -17.64
CA GLY A 6 3.18 0.36 -17.34
C GLY A 6 2.74 -0.88 -16.55
N THR A 7 3.61 -1.87 -16.34
CA THR A 7 3.27 -3.03 -15.51
C THR A 7 3.21 -2.66 -14.03
N VAL A 8 2.24 -3.24 -13.32
CA VAL A 8 2.13 -3.10 -11.86
C VAL A 8 3.15 -4.04 -11.21
N VAL A 9 3.98 -3.48 -10.36
CA VAL A 9 5.06 -4.18 -9.64
C VAL A 9 4.91 -3.99 -8.14
N VAL A 10 5.27 -5.04 -7.39
CA VAL A 10 5.31 -5.03 -5.93
C VAL A 10 6.64 -4.46 -5.45
N VAL A 11 6.60 -3.54 -4.51
CA VAL A 11 7.77 -2.88 -3.94
C VAL A 11 8.24 -3.65 -2.69
N PRO A 12 9.47 -4.19 -2.68
CA PRO A 12 10.01 -4.92 -1.52
C PRO A 12 10.21 -4.02 -0.29
N GLY A 13 9.92 -4.54 0.91
CA GLY A 13 10.18 -3.86 2.19
C GLY A 13 9.11 -4.09 3.26
N PRO A 14 9.28 -3.47 4.45
CA PRO A 14 8.42 -3.68 5.62
C PRO A 14 6.98 -3.21 5.41
N ASN A 15 6.77 -2.15 4.63
CA ASN A 15 5.45 -1.72 4.17
C ASN A 15 5.31 -2.13 2.71
N ARG A 16 4.76 -3.34 2.49
CA ARG A 16 4.50 -3.85 1.14
C ARG A 16 3.54 -2.91 0.42
N GLY A 17 3.87 -2.61 -0.82
CA GLY A 17 3.09 -1.73 -1.66
C GLY A 17 3.23 -2.09 -3.12
N SER A 18 2.42 -1.47 -3.96
CA SER A 18 2.49 -1.58 -5.40
C SER A 18 2.76 -0.23 -6.04
N GLY A 19 3.28 -0.30 -7.26
CA GLY A 19 3.44 0.87 -8.12
C GLY A 19 3.53 0.44 -9.57
N VAL A 20 3.59 1.42 -10.46
CA VAL A 20 3.70 1.20 -11.90
C VAL A 20 5.15 1.39 -12.31
N LEU A 21 5.73 0.41 -13.01
CA LEU A 21 7.07 0.51 -13.55
C LEU A 21 7.07 1.51 -14.71
N LYS A 22 7.76 2.65 -14.54
CA LYS A 22 7.81 3.73 -15.54
C LYS A 22 9.16 3.83 -16.24
N TYR A 23 10.21 3.30 -15.62
CA TYR A 23 11.56 3.37 -16.18
C TYR A 23 12.35 2.09 -15.88
N VAL A 24 13.18 1.66 -16.82
CA VAL A 24 14.17 0.60 -16.61
C VAL A 24 15.45 1.00 -17.33
N GLY A 25 16.56 1.15 -16.60
CA GLY A 25 17.82 1.54 -17.21
C GLY A 25 18.87 2.02 -16.20
N ASN A 26 19.94 2.60 -16.72
CA ASN A 26 21.02 3.16 -15.91
C ASN A 26 20.68 4.58 -15.43
N ILE A 27 21.07 4.90 -14.20
CA ILE A 27 20.92 6.24 -13.65
C ILE A 27 22.29 6.92 -13.63
N ARG A 28 22.35 8.18 -14.05
CA ARG A 28 23.56 9.01 -14.02
C ARG A 28 24.19 8.96 -12.62
N GLY A 29 25.50 8.70 -12.57
CA GLY A 29 26.25 8.63 -11.31
C GLY A 29 26.01 7.37 -10.47
N LYS A 30 25.16 6.42 -10.91
CA LYS A 30 24.89 5.18 -10.18
C LYS A 30 25.17 3.95 -11.05
N PRO A 31 26.06 3.04 -10.62
CA PRO A 31 26.36 1.83 -11.39
C PRO A 31 25.20 0.83 -11.31
N GLY A 32 24.96 0.11 -12.42
CA GLY A 32 23.93 -0.92 -12.51
C GLY A 32 22.63 -0.46 -13.17
N THR A 33 21.66 -1.37 -13.22
CA THR A 33 20.33 -1.16 -13.80
C THR A 33 19.31 -0.95 -12.69
N PHE A 34 18.45 0.04 -12.88
CA PHE A 34 17.43 0.46 -11.93
C PHE A 34 16.05 0.42 -12.57
N GLY A 35 15.05 0.06 -11.76
CA GLY A 35 13.65 0.28 -12.07
C GLY A 35 13.17 1.56 -11.40
N GLY A 36 12.60 2.48 -12.18
CA GLY A 36 11.88 3.66 -11.69
C GLY A 36 10.38 3.34 -11.63
N ILE A 37 9.80 3.53 -10.45
CA ILE A 37 8.44 3.11 -10.10
C ILE A 37 7.67 4.34 -9.66
N GLU A 38 6.50 4.55 -10.24
CA GLU A 38 5.49 5.47 -9.71
C GLU A 38 4.65 4.72 -8.68
N LEU A 39 4.79 5.08 -7.41
CA LEU A 39 4.04 4.46 -6.31
C LEU A 39 2.57 4.86 -6.37
N GLN A 40 1.68 3.93 -6.04
CA GLN A 40 0.24 4.17 -6.02
C GLN A 40 -0.34 4.09 -4.61
N GLY A 41 -1.45 4.81 -4.39
CA GLY A 41 -2.21 4.79 -3.14
C GLY A 41 -1.41 5.29 -1.92
N PRO A 42 -1.69 4.81 -0.71
CA PRO A 42 -1.08 5.33 0.53
C PRO A 42 0.44 5.11 0.61
N VAL A 43 0.99 4.22 -0.22
CA VAL A 43 2.43 3.93 -0.27
C VAL A 43 3.20 5.08 -0.93
N ALA A 44 2.55 5.85 -1.82
CA ALA A 44 3.14 7.02 -2.47
C ALA A 44 3.60 8.08 -1.47
N ALA A 45 2.75 8.41 -0.50
CA ALA A 45 3.07 9.40 0.54
C ALA A 45 4.15 8.90 1.52
N ALA A 46 4.23 7.58 1.75
CA ALA A 46 5.13 7.01 2.77
C ALA A 46 6.52 6.61 2.24
N ARG A 47 6.62 6.15 0.99
CA ARG A 47 7.89 5.65 0.41
C ARG A 47 8.35 6.43 -0.82
N GLY A 48 7.55 7.38 -1.29
CA GLY A 48 7.94 8.30 -2.32
C GLY A 48 9.20 9.08 -1.94
N LYS A 49 10.12 9.27 -2.88
CA LYS A 49 11.39 9.96 -2.63
C LYS A 49 11.70 11.06 -3.63
N ASN A 50 11.21 10.95 -4.86
CA ASN A 50 11.54 11.86 -5.95
C ASN A 50 10.34 12.03 -6.88
N SER A 51 10.42 13.00 -7.79
CA SER A 51 9.38 13.28 -8.78
C SER A 51 9.72 12.68 -10.15
N GLY A 52 10.44 11.56 -10.16
CA GLY A 52 10.89 10.88 -11.39
C GLY A 52 12.26 11.34 -11.91
N ASP A 53 12.95 12.17 -11.15
CA ASP A 53 14.28 12.70 -11.43
C ASP A 53 15.34 12.27 -10.39
N VAL A 54 16.61 12.28 -10.80
CA VAL A 54 17.78 12.09 -9.94
C VAL A 54 18.83 13.12 -10.35
N ASP A 55 19.27 13.95 -9.41
CA ASP A 55 20.29 15.00 -9.60
C ASP A 55 19.99 15.91 -10.80
N GLY A 56 18.73 16.33 -10.94
CA GLY A 56 18.26 17.23 -12.00
C GLY A 56 18.04 16.57 -13.37
N VAL A 57 18.31 15.27 -13.51
CA VAL A 57 18.01 14.50 -14.73
C VAL A 57 16.69 13.75 -14.53
N ARG A 58 15.69 14.06 -15.37
CA ARG A 58 14.38 13.38 -15.35
C ARG A 58 14.42 12.08 -16.15
N TYR A 59 13.94 11.00 -15.57
CA TYR A 59 13.86 9.67 -16.21
C TYR A 59 12.43 9.25 -16.53
N PHE A 60 11.46 9.68 -15.71
CA PHE A 60 10.03 9.48 -15.95
C PHE A 60 9.21 10.60 -15.31
N GLU A 61 7.94 10.69 -15.67
CA GLU A 61 6.99 11.63 -15.07
C GLU A 61 6.11 10.90 -14.05
N VAL A 62 5.74 11.65 -13.01
CA VAL A 62 4.93 11.17 -11.89
C VAL A 62 3.72 12.08 -11.76
N LEU A 63 2.53 11.51 -11.58
CA LEU A 63 1.28 12.24 -11.43
C LEU A 63 1.22 12.99 -10.10
N GLN A 64 1.74 12.38 -9.04
CA GLN A 64 1.80 12.97 -7.71
C GLN A 64 3.26 13.34 -7.36
N PRO A 65 3.53 14.58 -6.91
CA PRO A 65 4.86 14.98 -6.48
C PRO A 65 5.42 14.03 -5.43
N MET A 66 6.73 13.77 -5.53
CA MET A 66 7.46 12.85 -4.65
C MET A 66 7.03 11.38 -4.67
N ALA A 67 6.07 10.94 -5.48
CA ALA A 67 5.64 9.53 -5.51
C ALA A 67 6.59 8.58 -6.28
N GLY A 68 7.69 9.09 -6.85
CA GLY A 68 8.68 8.31 -7.57
C GLY A 68 9.68 7.60 -6.65
N LEU A 69 10.03 6.37 -7.03
CA LEU A 69 11.02 5.54 -6.33
C LEU A 69 11.92 4.80 -7.33
N PHE A 70 13.24 4.87 -7.12
CA PHE A 70 14.22 4.06 -7.85
C PHE A 70 14.72 2.90 -7.00
N LEU A 71 14.70 1.69 -7.55
CA LEU A 71 15.26 0.49 -6.92
C LEU A 71 16.21 -0.24 -7.88
N PRO A 72 17.29 -0.86 -7.36
CA PRO A 72 18.10 -1.77 -8.15
C PRO A 72 17.22 -2.87 -8.77
N TRP A 73 17.43 -3.16 -10.06
CA TRP A 73 16.61 -4.11 -10.82
C TRP A 73 16.53 -5.49 -10.16
N ASP A 74 17.64 -5.98 -9.62
CA ASP A 74 17.68 -7.28 -8.95
C ASP A 74 16.81 -7.33 -7.68
N ARG A 75 16.77 -6.23 -6.92
CA ARG A 75 15.88 -6.12 -5.75
C ARG A 75 14.43 -6.08 -6.17
N LEU A 76 14.11 -5.36 -7.25
CA LEU A 76 12.75 -5.30 -7.77
C LEU A 76 12.28 -6.68 -8.27
N ARG A 77 13.13 -7.40 -8.99
CA ARG A 77 12.84 -8.75 -9.49
C ARG A 77 12.69 -9.78 -8.39
N ALA A 78 13.44 -9.67 -7.28
CA ALA A 78 13.27 -10.57 -6.14
C ALA A 78 11.84 -10.55 -5.56
N ALA A 79 11.14 -9.42 -5.66
CA ALA A 79 9.74 -9.30 -5.27
C ALA A 79 8.75 -9.57 -6.42
N ASN A 80 9.22 -9.61 -7.67
CA ASN A 80 8.40 -9.76 -8.88
C ASN A 80 9.03 -10.79 -9.83
N PRO A 81 8.76 -12.10 -9.62
CA PRO A 81 9.35 -13.18 -10.42
C PRO A 81 9.01 -13.13 -11.92
N SER A 82 7.94 -12.40 -12.30
CA SER A 82 7.52 -12.17 -13.68
C SER A 82 8.45 -11.25 -14.47
N LEU A 83 9.32 -10.47 -13.80
CA LEU A 83 10.24 -9.57 -14.47
C LEU A 83 11.47 -10.30 -15.03
N PRO A 84 11.92 -9.97 -16.25
CA PRO A 84 13.07 -10.62 -16.87
C PRO A 84 14.39 -10.28 -16.15
N ALA A 85 15.38 -11.17 -16.30
CA ALA A 85 16.73 -10.96 -15.76
C ALA A 85 17.41 -9.73 -16.40
N ALA A 86 18.20 -9.00 -15.60
CA ALA A 86 18.96 -7.82 -16.04
C ALA A 86 19.83 -8.10 -17.29
N GLU A 87 20.35 -9.31 -17.43
CA GLU A 87 21.20 -9.73 -18.56
C GLU A 87 20.50 -9.63 -19.92
N ARG A 88 19.17 -9.78 -19.96
CA ARG A 88 18.39 -9.61 -21.21
C ARG A 88 18.16 -8.13 -21.58
N LEU A 89 18.42 -7.20 -20.66
CA LEU A 89 18.27 -5.76 -20.87
C LEU A 89 19.56 -5.11 -21.40
N ARG A 90 20.68 -5.86 -21.45
CA ARG A 90 22.00 -5.40 -21.90
C ARG A 90 22.23 -5.49 -23.41
N THR A 91 21.24 -5.12 -24.22
CA THR A 91 21.48 -5.01 -25.67
C THR A 91 21.57 -3.54 -26.09
N ARG A 92 22.77 -3.19 -26.59
CA ARG A 92 23.20 -1.92 -27.22
C ARG A 92 23.60 -0.78 -26.27
N SER A 93 24.64 -0.97 -25.45
CA SER A 93 25.57 0.15 -25.21
C SER A 93 26.72 0.02 -26.20
N LEU A 94 26.85 1.04 -27.06
CA LEU A 94 27.95 1.19 -27.99
C LEU A 94 29.29 1.06 -27.26
N SER A 95 30.17 0.32 -27.92
CA SER A 95 31.51 -0.05 -27.56
C SER A 95 32.37 1.14 -27.12
N LEU A 96 32.91 1.09 -25.90
CA LEU A 96 34.22 1.63 -25.60
C LEU A 96 35.03 0.53 -24.93
N LYS A 97 35.85 -0.12 -25.75
CA LYS A 97 36.87 -1.07 -25.33
C LYS A 97 37.88 -0.33 -24.45
N ARG A 98 38.17 -0.87 -23.28
CA ARG A 98 39.49 -0.71 -22.67
C ARG A 98 39.94 -2.07 -22.17
N ASP A 99 40.96 -2.57 -22.84
CA ASP A 99 41.65 -3.81 -22.56
C ASP A 99 42.29 -3.77 -21.18
N SER A 100 42.14 -4.85 -20.41
CA SER A 100 43.22 -5.33 -19.53
C SER A 100 42.99 -6.79 -19.13
N VAL A 101 43.71 -7.67 -19.83
CA VAL A 101 44.49 -8.82 -19.33
C VAL A 101 43.76 -9.91 -18.52
N SER A 102 43.46 -10.98 -19.25
CA SER A 102 43.64 -12.42 -18.97
C SER A 102 44.03 -12.91 -17.57
N THR A 103 43.27 -13.88 -17.05
CA THR A 103 43.83 -15.11 -16.47
C THR A 103 42.83 -16.28 -16.64
N PRO A 104 43.23 -17.46 -17.17
CA PRO A 104 42.30 -18.56 -17.46
C PRO A 104 42.32 -19.68 -16.39
N THR A 105 41.13 -20.22 -16.09
CA THR A 105 40.81 -21.61 -15.65
C THR A 105 41.32 -22.12 -14.28
N PRO A 106 40.78 -23.24 -13.69
CA PRO A 106 39.86 -24.24 -14.26
C PRO A 106 38.66 -24.72 -13.39
N SER A 107 37.78 -25.46 -14.06
CA SER A 107 36.73 -26.34 -13.53
C SER A 107 37.26 -27.60 -12.82
N ARG A 108 36.52 -28.08 -11.81
CA ARG A 108 36.38 -29.48 -11.33
C ARG A 108 34.89 -29.63 -10.99
N ARG A 109 34.01 -30.48 -11.53
CA ARG A 109 33.95 -31.87 -12.03
C ARG A 109 34.11 -32.99 -10.97
N SER A 110 32.96 -33.63 -10.69
CA SER A 110 32.70 -35.06 -10.30
C SER A 110 33.17 -35.52 -8.90
N SER A 111 32.47 -36.31 -8.07
CA SER A 111 31.38 -37.32 -8.21
C SER A 111 31.06 -37.91 -6.79
N PRO A 112 30.50 -39.13 -6.58
CA PRO A 112 29.10 -39.60 -6.66
C PRO A 112 28.55 -40.28 -5.35
N SER A 113 27.31 -40.79 -5.42
CA SER A 113 26.44 -41.43 -4.38
C SER A 113 27.00 -42.66 -3.61
N PRO A 114 26.26 -43.26 -2.64
CA PRO A 114 25.27 -44.30 -2.99
C PRO A 114 23.97 -44.36 -2.15
N ARG A 115 23.00 -45.11 -2.68
CA ARG A 115 21.76 -45.61 -2.06
C ARG A 115 21.98 -47.02 -1.48
N VAL A 116 21.26 -47.40 -0.42
CA VAL A 116 20.68 -48.75 -0.09
C VAL A 116 19.57 -48.53 0.97
N PHE A 117 18.25 -48.71 0.72
CA PHE A 117 17.38 -49.93 0.89
C PHE A 117 17.31 -50.41 2.37
N ASN A 118 16.22 -50.80 3.06
CA ASN A 118 14.79 -51.07 2.83
C ASN A 118 14.11 -51.16 4.22
N GLY A 119 12.77 -51.14 4.30
CA GLY A 119 12.06 -51.67 5.48
C GLY A 119 10.59 -51.26 5.57
N HIS A 120 9.69 -52.19 5.29
CA HIS A 120 8.25 -52.04 5.11
C HIS A 120 7.46 -52.49 6.35
N THR A 121 6.27 -51.92 6.57
CA THR A 121 5.01 -52.53 7.09
C THR A 121 3.97 -51.39 7.12
N GLY A 122 3.07 -51.18 6.14
CA GLY A 122 1.85 -51.94 5.78
C GLY A 122 0.61 -51.33 6.47
N PRO A 123 -0.66 -51.58 6.07
CA PRO A 123 -1.33 -51.67 4.75
C PRO A 123 -2.46 -50.59 4.59
N ALA A 124 -2.80 -50.05 3.42
CA ALA A 124 -3.67 -50.52 2.31
C ALA A 124 -5.20 -50.69 2.59
N GLN A 125 -5.97 -49.68 2.13
CA GLN A 125 -7.24 -49.75 1.33
C GLN A 125 -8.52 -50.41 1.94
N PRO A 126 -9.70 -50.45 1.26
CA PRO A 126 -10.55 -49.36 0.74
C PRO A 126 -12.10 -49.61 0.98
N THR A 127 -12.96 -48.78 0.36
CA THR A 127 -14.38 -48.99 -0.04
C THR A 127 -15.54 -48.95 0.99
N ARG A 128 -16.63 -48.26 0.58
CA ARG A 128 -18.02 -48.18 1.12
C ARG A 128 -18.73 -49.57 1.06
N PRO A 129 -20.01 -49.83 1.51
CA PRO A 129 -21.17 -48.94 1.85
C PRO A 129 -22.12 -49.41 3.01
N PHE A 130 -23.26 -48.70 3.22
CA PHE A 130 -24.50 -49.07 3.98
C PHE A 130 -24.39 -49.24 5.53
N SER A 131 -25.31 -48.92 6.46
CA SER A 131 -26.74 -48.52 6.54
C SER A 131 -27.06 -47.88 7.91
N ARG A 132 -28.20 -47.18 8.05
CA ARG A 132 -29.05 -46.98 9.28
C ARG A 132 -28.42 -46.10 10.40
N SER A 133 -29.10 -45.24 11.17
CA SER A 133 -30.51 -45.16 11.62
C SER A 133 -30.90 -43.79 12.21
N ASN A 134 -32.22 -43.51 12.22
CA ASN A 134 -33.05 -42.73 13.18
C ASN A 134 -32.83 -41.20 13.33
N SER A 135 -33.77 -40.35 12.92
CA SER A 135 -35.08 -39.94 13.52
C SER A 135 -34.92 -38.51 14.09
N VAL A 136 -35.80 -37.50 13.95
CA VAL A 136 -37.24 -37.41 14.26
C VAL A 136 -37.82 -36.14 13.58
N HIS A 137 -39.15 -36.10 13.46
CA HIS A 137 -40.07 -34.95 13.25
C HIS A 137 -40.41 -34.53 11.82
N ARG A 138 -41.65 -34.79 11.38
CA ARG A 138 -42.73 -33.79 11.41
C ARG A 138 -44.10 -34.42 11.11
N GLU A 139 -45.08 -34.10 11.95
CA GLU A 139 -46.50 -34.41 11.76
C GLU A 139 -47.08 -33.73 10.51
N MET A 140 -48.04 -34.38 9.84
CA MET A 140 -49.33 -33.75 9.52
C MET A 140 -50.38 -34.82 9.22
N ARG A 141 -51.62 -34.47 9.57
CA ARG A 141 -52.80 -35.29 9.81
C ARG A 141 -53.34 -36.05 8.58
N ARG A 142 -53.83 -37.26 8.84
CA ARG A 142 -54.79 -37.99 8.01
C ARG A 142 -56.21 -37.54 8.34
N SER A 143 -57.03 -37.37 7.31
CA SER A 143 -58.48 -37.37 7.41
C SER A 143 -59.00 -38.55 6.59
N ASP A 144 -59.83 -39.35 7.24
CA ASP A 144 -60.53 -40.50 6.68
C ASP A 144 -61.49 -40.08 5.56
N SER A 145 -61.69 -40.96 4.58
CA SER A 145 -63.03 -41.14 4.00
C SER A 145 -63.11 -42.45 3.21
N TYR A 146 -64.15 -43.21 3.57
CA TYR A 146 -64.49 -44.52 3.06
C TYR A 146 -65.01 -44.47 1.62
N SER A 147 -64.69 -45.53 0.89
CA SER A 147 -65.29 -46.00 -0.36
C SER A 147 -66.83 -46.02 -0.35
N LYS A 148 -67.46 -45.59 -1.46
CA LYS A 148 -68.75 -46.13 -1.90
C LYS A 148 -68.96 -46.02 -3.43
N THR A 149 -68.89 -47.20 -4.04
CA THR A 149 -69.69 -47.76 -5.15
C THR A 149 -70.23 -46.88 -6.30
N SER A 150 -69.83 -47.34 -7.49
CA SER A 150 -70.68 -47.75 -8.63
C SER A 150 -71.32 -46.72 -9.58
N PHE A 151 -71.12 -47.07 -10.85
CA PHE A 151 -72.06 -47.01 -11.98
C PHE A 151 -72.09 -45.74 -12.83
N GLY A 152 -71.52 -45.89 -14.03
CA GLY A 152 -72.23 -45.56 -15.26
C GLY A 152 -72.05 -44.14 -15.80
N GLY A 153 -71.22 -44.04 -16.85
CA GLY A 153 -71.61 -43.25 -18.00
C GLY A 153 -70.65 -42.13 -18.43
N ARG A 154 -70.15 -42.33 -19.66
CA ARG A 154 -70.00 -41.31 -20.71
C ARG A 154 -68.66 -40.56 -20.77
N LEU A 155 -67.98 -40.83 -21.88
CA LEU A 155 -66.75 -40.22 -22.37
C LEU A 155 -66.95 -38.74 -22.75
N GLN A 156 -66.07 -37.84 -22.25
CA GLN A 156 -65.37 -36.74 -22.96
C GLN A 156 -64.62 -35.79 -21.97
N PRO A 157 -63.67 -34.95 -22.42
CA PRO A 157 -62.24 -35.01 -22.08
C PRO A 157 -61.84 -34.25 -20.79
N GLU A 158 -61.76 -34.94 -19.66
CA GLU A 158 -61.25 -34.36 -18.38
C GLU A 158 -59.70 -34.28 -18.30
N ASN A 159 -59.01 -34.79 -19.33
CA ASN A 159 -57.54 -34.85 -19.33
C ASN A 159 -56.88 -33.49 -19.56
N ASP A 160 -57.52 -32.56 -20.29
CA ASP A 160 -56.90 -31.27 -20.65
C ASP A 160 -56.87 -30.29 -19.46
N SER A 161 -57.96 -30.18 -18.68
CA SER A 161 -58.00 -29.30 -17.49
C SER A 161 -57.15 -29.84 -16.32
N SER A 162 -57.08 -31.17 -16.20
CA SER A 162 -56.18 -31.88 -15.29
C SER A 162 -54.71 -31.63 -15.63
N ALA A 163 -54.37 -31.68 -16.93
CA ALA A 163 -53.04 -31.39 -17.43
C ALA A 163 -52.65 -29.92 -17.21
N GLU A 164 -53.57 -28.97 -17.43
CA GLU A 164 -53.34 -27.54 -17.19
C GLU A 164 -53.11 -27.22 -15.71
N LEU A 165 -53.86 -27.85 -14.79
CA LEU A 165 -53.63 -27.74 -13.35
C LEU A 165 -52.29 -28.35 -12.92
N ALA A 166 -51.87 -29.46 -13.54
CA ALA A 166 -50.56 -30.06 -13.30
C ALA A 166 -49.42 -29.14 -13.79
N GLU A 167 -49.59 -28.50 -14.94
CA GLU A 167 -48.67 -27.52 -15.51
C GLU A 167 -48.53 -26.28 -14.60
N LEU A 168 -49.64 -25.68 -14.15
CA LEU A 168 -49.65 -24.55 -13.21
C LEU A 168 -48.99 -24.88 -11.86
N ARG A 169 -49.22 -26.09 -11.33
CA ARG A 169 -48.54 -26.58 -10.12
C ARG A 169 -47.03 -26.73 -10.34
N SER A 170 -46.62 -27.26 -11.49
CA SER A 170 -45.20 -27.34 -11.88
C SER A 170 -44.56 -25.95 -11.96
N GLN A 171 -45.27 -24.97 -12.53
CA GLN A 171 -44.81 -23.58 -12.58
C GLN A 171 -44.68 -22.94 -11.20
N LEU A 172 -45.62 -23.19 -10.28
CA LEU A 172 -45.52 -22.73 -8.89
C LEU A 172 -44.33 -23.35 -8.16
N ASP A 173 -44.09 -24.65 -8.36
CA ASP A 173 -42.93 -25.36 -7.80
C ASP A 173 -41.61 -24.76 -8.31
N LEU A 174 -41.52 -24.48 -9.61
CA LEU A 174 -40.38 -23.81 -10.21
C LEU A 174 -40.20 -22.39 -9.65
N LYS A 175 -41.28 -21.61 -9.54
CA LYS A 175 -41.23 -20.26 -8.96
C LYS A 175 -40.85 -20.27 -7.49
N THR A 176 -41.28 -21.27 -6.73
CA THR A 176 -40.91 -21.45 -5.33
C THR A 176 -39.42 -21.74 -5.22
N ARG A 177 -38.90 -22.69 -6.01
CA ARG A 177 -37.45 -22.96 -6.07
C ARG A 177 -36.64 -21.74 -6.48
N GLU A 178 -37.14 -20.94 -7.43
CA GLU A 178 -36.51 -19.68 -7.84
C GLU A 178 -36.54 -18.64 -6.72
N PHE A 179 -37.60 -18.60 -5.91
CA PHE A 179 -37.69 -17.72 -4.76
C PHE A 179 -36.71 -18.15 -3.67
N ASP A 180 -36.66 -19.44 -3.34
CA ASP A 180 -35.72 -20.02 -2.36
C ASP A 180 -34.26 -19.76 -2.77
N ARG A 181 -33.95 -19.84 -4.07
CA ARG A 181 -32.62 -19.49 -4.61
C ARG A 181 -32.28 -18.02 -4.37
N LYS A 182 -33.22 -17.11 -4.63
CA LYS A 182 -33.02 -15.67 -4.41
C LYS A 182 -32.90 -15.35 -2.93
N GLU A 183 -33.70 -15.99 -2.09
CA GLU A 183 -33.65 -15.85 -0.65
C GLU A 183 -32.29 -16.29 -0.10
N ALA A 184 -31.74 -17.43 -0.59
CA ALA A 184 -30.40 -17.87 -0.23
C ALA A 184 -29.31 -16.85 -0.62
N ILE A 185 -29.42 -16.24 -1.81
CA ILE A 185 -28.48 -15.20 -2.25
C ILE A 185 -28.60 -13.94 -1.38
N LEU A 186 -29.82 -13.52 -1.04
CA LEU A 186 -30.03 -12.36 -0.17
C LEU A 186 -29.47 -12.57 1.24
N LEU A 187 -29.61 -13.78 1.79
CA LEU A 187 -29.02 -14.14 3.07
C LEU A 187 -27.49 -14.11 3.03
N ASP A 188 -26.88 -14.60 1.94
CA ASP A 188 -25.44 -14.54 1.75
C ASP A 188 -24.96 -13.08 1.63
N LEU A 189 -25.64 -12.26 0.84
CA LEU A 189 -25.36 -10.83 0.73
C LEU A 189 -25.46 -10.13 2.09
N GLN A 190 -26.53 -10.38 2.85
CA GLN A 190 -26.67 -9.83 4.20
C GLN A 190 -25.53 -10.27 5.12
N ALA A 191 -25.13 -11.55 5.06
CA ALA A 191 -24.00 -12.05 5.84
C ALA A 191 -22.69 -11.37 5.46
N THR A 192 -22.45 -11.06 4.18
CA THR A 192 -21.27 -10.29 3.77
C THR A 192 -21.33 -8.84 4.26
N VAL A 193 -22.51 -8.22 4.24
CA VAL A 193 -22.72 -6.87 4.77
C VAL A 193 -22.42 -6.83 6.27
N ASP A 194 -22.92 -7.81 7.03
CA ASP A 194 -22.69 -7.91 8.47
C ASP A 194 -21.21 -8.17 8.80
N GLN A 195 -20.48 -8.87 7.91
CA GLN A 195 -19.02 -9.07 8.05
C GLN A 195 -18.21 -7.81 7.73
N LEU A 196 -18.65 -7.00 6.76
CA LEU A 196 -17.91 -5.79 6.34
C LEU A 196 -18.13 -4.60 7.26
N HIS A 197 -19.31 -4.46 7.87
CA HIS A 197 -19.62 -3.38 8.81
C HIS A 197 -18.58 -3.19 9.92
N PRO A 198 -18.20 -4.21 10.72
CA PRO A 198 -17.25 -4.02 11.81
C PRO A 198 -15.85 -3.63 11.32
N VAL A 199 -15.44 -4.13 10.14
CA VAL A 199 -14.17 -3.77 9.52
C VAL A 199 -14.18 -2.31 9.08
N LEU A 200 -15.29 -1.84 8.49
CA LEU A 200 -15.47 -0.44 8.10
C LEU A 200 -15.40 0.49 9.32
N GLU A 201 -16.12 0.17 10.40
CA GLU A 201 -16.06 0.94 11.65
C GLU A 201 -14.64 1.00 12.24
N GLU A 202 -13.88 -0.10 12.18
CA GLU A 202 -12.50 -0.10 12.64
C GLU A 202 -11.61 0.83 11.80
N TYR A 203 -11.78 0.83 10.48
CA TYR A 203 -11.07 1.75 9.59
C TYR A 203 -11.43 3.21 9.86
N GLU A 204 -12.71 3.51 10.08
CA GLU A 204 -13.19 4.85 10.45
C GLU A 204 -12.57 5.32 11.76
N ARG A 205 -12.60 4.49 12.81
CA ARG A 205 -11.94 4.81 14.11
C ARG A 205 -10.45 5.06 13.95
N ASN A 206 -9.75 4.25 13.16
CA ASN A 206 -8.31 4.41 12.92
C ASN A 206 -8.01 5.69 12.13
N LEU A 207 -8.89 6.07 11.20
CA LEU A 207 -8.81 7.33 10.47
C LEU A 207 -8.94 8.51 11.45
N GLU A 208 -9.98 8.52 12.28
CA GLU A 208 -10.21 9.55 13.29
C GLU A 208 -9.06 9.67 14.29
N GLU A 209 -8.50 8.55 14.75
CA GLU A 209 -7.36 8.56 15.67
C GLU A 209 -6.12 9.18 15.01
N LYS A 210 -5.86 8.86 13.74
CA LYS A 210 -4.77 9.46 12.97
C LYS A 210 -4.98 10.95 12.72
N GLU A 211 -6.20 11.36 12.37
CA GLU A 211 -6.54 12.77 12.20
C GLU A 211 -6.36 13.54 13.51
N ARG A 212 -6.80 12.97 14.63
CA ARG A 212 -6.61 13.55 15.97
C ARG A 212 -5.13 13.68 16.31
N LYS A 213 -4.30 12.66 16.03
CA LYS A 213 -2.84 12.71 16.23
C LYS A 213 -2.20 13.80 15.37
N LEU A 214 -2.58 13.89 14.10
CA LEU A 214 -2.06 14.90 13.17
C LEU A 214 -2.44 16.31 13.63
N LYS A 215 -3.69 16.52 14.05
CA LYS A 215 -4.16 17.79 14.61
C LYS A 215 -3.40 18.17 15.88
N LYS A 216 -3.15 17.21 16.77
CA LYS A 216 -2.38 17.45 18.01
C LYS A 216 -0.94 17.84 17.70
N GLN A 217 -0.26 17.09 16.84
CA GLN A 217 1.11 17.40 16.43
C GLN A 217 1.21 18.77 15.77
N LYS A 218 0.28 19.10 14.87
CA LYS A 218 0.24 20.42 14.23
C LYS A 218 0.11 21.55 15.27
N ALA A 219 -0.80 21.40 16.24
CA ALA A 219 -0.95 22.37 17.32
C ALA A 219 0.30 22.49 18.21
N GLU A 220 0.98 21.37 18.50
CA GLU A 220 2.25 21.37 19.24
C GLU A 220 3.36 22.10 18.46
N TYR A 221 3.46 21.88 17.15
CA TYR A 221 4.42 22.59 16.29
C TYR A 221 4.13 24.09 16.21
N ASP A 222 2.86 24.48 16.04
CA ASP A 222 2.47 25.89 15.97
C ASP A 222 2.78 26.59 17.30
N ARG A 223 2.49 25.93 18.42
CA ARG A 223 2.85 26.43 19.76
C ARG A 223 4.36 26.58 19.93
N ALA A 224 5.15 25.56 19.56
CA ALA A 224 6.61 25.64 19.66
C ALA A 224 7.18 26.77 18.77
N ARG A 225 6.57 27.00 17.61
CA ARG A 225 6.94 28.11 16.71
C ARG A 225 6.63 29.46 17.34
N GLU A 226 5.49 29.61 18.01
CA GLU A 226 5.14 30.83 18.75
C GLU A 226 6.08 31.07 19.93
N GLU A 227 6.37 30.02 20.72
CA GLU A 227 7.32 30.09 21.83
C GLU A 227 8.72 30.50 21.35
N TRP A 228 9.21 29.94 20.25
CA TRP A 228 10.48 30.33 19.65
C TRP A 228 10.46 31.78 19.15
N ARG A 229 9.35 32.22 18.55
CA ARG A 229 9.19 33.61 18.10
C ARG A 229 9.25 34.58 19.26
N LEU A 230 8.58 34.28 20.37
CA LEU A 230 8.63 35.11 21.58
C LEU A 230 10.03 35.12 22.21
N SER A 231 10.72 33.98 22.24
CA SER A 231 12.10 33.92 22.71
C SER A 231 13.05 34.76 21.85
N LEU A 232 12.85 34.75 20.53
CA LEU A 232 13.64 35.55 19.60
C LEU A 232 13.37 37.05 19.79
N ASP A 233 12.11 37.44 19.94
CA ASP A 233 11.71 38.83 20.17
C ASP A 233 12.32 39.39 21.48
N LEU A 234 12.28 38.59 22.55
CA LEU A 234 12.93 38.93 23.81
C LEU A 234 14.45 39.10 23.66
N MET A 235 15.10 38.18 22.94
CA MET A 235 16.54 38.25 22.70
C MET A 235 16.92 39.49 21.89
N LEU A 236 16.15 39.81 20.84
CA LEU A 236 16.36 40.99 20.01
C LEU A 236 16.15 42.28 20.81
N SER A 237 15.10 42.36 21.64
CA SER A 237 14.89 43.51 22.54
C SER A 237 16.06 43.70 23.49
N SER A 238 16.51 42.61 24.13
CA SER A 238 17.66 42.66 25.04
C SER A 238 18.96 43.07 24.32
N GLN A 239 19.19 42.59 23.10
CA GLN A 239 20.34 42.97 22.30
C GLN A 239 20.27 44.46 21.93
N GLN A 240 19.12 44.94 21.47
CA GLN A 240 18.91 46.35 21.13
C GLN A 240 19.15 47.27 22.33
N GLU A 241 18.67 46.88 23.53
CA GLU A 241 18.93 47.62 24.75
C GLU A 241 20.42 47.70 25.08
N ALA A 242 21.16 46.59 24.93
CA ALA A 242 22.60 46.57 25.13
C ALA A 242 23.33 47.45 24.11
N GLU A 243 22.93 47.38 22.84
CA GLU A 243 23.47 48.24 21.78
C GLU A 243 23.26 49.72 22.10
N ASN A 244 22.06 50.11 22.51
CA ASN A 244 21.75 51.49 22.91
C ASN A 244 22.61 51.96 24.10
N LEU A 245 22.85 51.09 25.09
CA LEU A 245 23.72 51.41 26.22
C LEU A 245 25.17 51.62 25.77
N TYR A 246 25.69 50.77 24.89
CA TYR A 246 27.05 50.94 24.36
C TYR A 246 27.17 52.19 23.49
N GLU A 247 26.17 52.50 22.68
CA GLU A 247 26.15 53.74 21.90
C GLU A 247 26.19 54.98 22.79
N MET A 248 25.39 55.00 23.86
CA MET A 248 25.40 56.08 24.85
C MET A 248 26.77 56.21 25.51
N GLN A 249 27.36 55.12 26.00
CA GLN A 249 28.70 55.14 26.61
C GLN A 249 29.79 55.61 25.64
N ILE A 250 29.72 55.18 24.37
CA ILE A 250 30.65 55.65 23.32
C ILE A 250 30.46 57.14 23.08
N SER A 251 29.23 57.65 23.09
CA SER A 251 28.94 59.07 22.95
C SER A 251 29.52 59.88 24.10
N ASP A 252 29.30 59.43 25.34
CA ASP A 252 29.81 60.08 26.55
C ASP A 252 31.35 60.13 26.55
N LEU A 253 32.00 59.01 26.25
CA LEU A 253 33.48 58.94 26.13
C LEU A 253 34.01 59.84 25.02
N LYS A 254 33.32 59.90 23.86
CA LYS A 254 33.68 60.83 22.79
C LYS A 254 33.58 62.28 23.24
N GLU A 255 32.57 62.63 24.05
CA GLU A 255 32.41 63.97 24.60
C GLU A 255 33.48 64.31 25.63
N GLU A 256 33.82 63.37 26.51
CA GLU A 256 34.91 63.53 27.48
C GLU A 256 36.25 63.76 26.77
N ILE A 257 36.55 62.97 25.72
CA ILE A 257 37.75 63.15 24.89
C ILE A 257 37.73 64.54 24.22
N ARG A 258 36.62 64.97 23.63
CA ARG A 258 36.50 66.32 23.04
C ARG A 258 36.78 67.41 24.08
N GLY A 259 36.24 67.27 25.29
CA GLY A 259 36.47 68.21 26.39
C GLY A 259 37.93 68.24 26.85
N LEU A 260 38.58 67.07 26.96
CA LEU A 260 40.01 66.97 27.30
C LEU A 260 40.89 67.63 26.23
N VAL A 261 40.61 67.37 24.95
CA VAL A 261 41.33 67.99 23.83
C VAL A 261 41.17 69.52 23.87
N ALA A 262 39.94 70.03 24.03
CA ALA A 262 39.69 71.47 24.12
C ALA A 262 40.45 72.14 25.28
N ARG A 263 40.50 71.50 26.45
CA ARG A 263 41.30 71.98 27.59
C ARG A 263 42.80 71.99 27.26
N SER A 264 43.32 70.93 26.67
CA SER A 264 44.75 70.85 26.31
C SER A 264 45.17 71.95 25.32
N SER A 265 44.32 72.30 24.36
CA SER A 265 44.57 73.38 23.40
C SER A 265 44.58 74.76 24.04
N GLN A 266 43.80 74.99 25.11
CA GLN A 266 43.81 76.26 25.85
C GLN A 266 45.08 76.46 26.68
N PHE A 267 45.62 75.40 27.28
CA PHE A 267 46.88 75.48 28.03
C PHE A 267 48.12 75.59 27.13
N GLY A 268 48.08 75.05 25.91
CA GLY A 268 49.18 75.15 24.95
C GLY A 268 49.44 76.59 24.44
N HIS A 269 48.44 77.46 24.45
CA HIS A 269 48.57 78.86 23.99
C HIS A 269 49.09 79.85 25.05
N HIS A 270 49.44 79.38 26.26
CA HIS A 270 50.01 80.23 27.32
C HIS A 270 51.49 79.94 27.61
N SER A 271 52.16 79.15 26.76
CA SER A 271 53.58 78.75 26.94
C SER A 271 54.50 79.13 25.77
N GLU A 272 54.11 80.05 24.90
CA GLU A 272 55.01 80.71 23.92
C GLU A 272 55.29 82.17 24.30
#